data_AF-A0A7W1TCZ1-F1
#
_entry.id   AF-A0A7W1TCZ1-F1
#
_cell.length_a   1.000
_cell.length_b   1.000
_cell.length_c   1.000
_cell.angle_alpha   90.00
_cell.angle_beta   90.00
_cell.angle_gamma   90.00
#
_symmetry.space_group_name_H-M   'P 1'
#
loop_
_entity.id
_entity.type
_entity.pdbx_description
1 polymer ?
#
loop_
_entity_poly.entity_id
_entity_poly.type
_entity_poly.pdbx_seq_one_letter_code
_entity_poly.pdbx_strand_id
1 'polypeptide(L)' 'MDRDARIEAALARRNYSSALRGRIARLLDGEEDRTRLKCCSSGCFVCAQELLDIVAEVEADDQPGRSAAG' A
#
# COMPACT_ATOMS: atom_id res chain seq x y z
N MET A 1 -9.88 12.15 5.67
CA MET A 1 -9.12 11.99 4.42
C MET A 1 -9.61 10.72 3.75
N ASP A 2 -9.98 10.79 2.47
CA ASP A 2 -10.36 9.62 1.69
C ASP A 2 -9.21 8.61 1.62
N ARG A 3 -9.51 7.34 1.87
CA ARG A 3 -8.56 6.22 1.77
C ARG A 3 -7.87 6.21 0.40
N ASP A 4 -8.62 6.41 -0.68
CA ASP A 4 -8.07 6.50 -2.04
C ASP A 4 -7.09 7.66 -2.22
N ALA A 5 -7.33 8.82 -1.59
CA ALA A 5 -6.41 9.95 -1.66
C ALA A 5 -5.08 9.64 -0.95
N ARG A 6 -5.11 8.87 0.14
CA ARG A 6 -3.90 8.42 0.84
C ARG A 6 -3.11 7.43 0.01
N ILE A 7 -3.80 6.47 -0.63
CA ILE A 7 -3.17 5.51 -1.53
C ILE A 7 -2.49 6.24 -2.71
N GLU A 8 -3.18 7.18 -3.33
CA GLU A 8 -2.62 8.01 -4.42
C GLU A 8 -1.41 8.83 -3.95
N ALA A 9 -1.47 9.43 -2.76
CA ALA A 9 -0.34 10.16 -2.20
C ALA A 9 0.88 9.26 -1.95
N ALA A 10 0.67 8.05 -1.39
CA ALA A 10 1.73 7.09 -1.12
C ALA A 10 2.36 6.54 -2.41
N LEU A 11 1.55 6.33 -3.46
CA LEU A 11 2.00 5.95 -4.80
C LEU A 11 2.83 7.07 -5.44
N ALA A 12 2.33 8.31 -5.38
CA ALA A 12 2.99 9.48 -5.97
C ALA A 12 4.37 9.74 -5.34
N ARG A 13 4.50 9.57 -4.01
CA ARG A 13 5.78 9.69 -3.28
C ARG A 13 6.87 8.74 -3.81
N ARG A 14 6.48 7.57 -4.29
CA ARG A 14 7.37 6.51 -4.78
C ARG A 14 7.41 6.42 -6.31
N ASN A 15 6.76 7.35 -7.00
CA ASN A 15 6.63 7.40 -8.46
C ASN A 15 6.02 6.10 -9.05
N TYR A 16 5.12 5.46 -8.30
CA TYR A 16 4.39 4.27 -8.76
C TYR A 16 3.16 4.63 -9.58
N SER A 17 2.76 3.71 -10.48
CA SER A 17 1.58 3.90 -11.30
C SER A 17 0.30 3.85 -10.46
N SER A 18 -0.63 4.78 -10.73
CA SER A 18 -1.99 4.78 -10.17
C SER A 18 -2.80 3.52 -10.52
N ALA A 19 -2.36 2.73 -11.49
CA ALA A 19 -2.92 1.39 -11.76
C ALA A 19 -2.83 0.45 -10.55
N LEU A 20 -1.88 0.67 -9.63
CA LEU A 20 -1.74 -0.11 -8.40
C LEU A 20 -2.75 0.29 -7.31
N ARG A 21 -3.47 1.41 -7.46
CA ARG A 21 -4.46 1.89 -6.48
C ARG A 21 -5.49 0.83 -6.14
N GLY A 22 -6.11 0.23 -7.16
CA GLY A 22 -7.12 -0.82 -7.00
C GLY A 22 -6.54 -2.15 -6.48
N ARG A 23 -5.23 -2.35 -6.57
CA ARG A 23 -4.55 -3.50 -5.97
C ARG A 23 -4.28 -3.26 -4.48
N ILE A 24 -3.79 -2.07 -4.13
CA ILE A 24 -3.58 -1.65 -2.74
C ILE A 24 -4.88 -1.63 -1.96
N ALA A 25 -5.97 -1.14 -2.55
CA ALA A 25 -7.30 -1.19 -1.93
C ALA A 25 -7.69 -2.64 -1.56
N ARG A 26 -7.57 -3.59 -2.49
CA ARG A 26 -7.86 -5.01 -2.22
C ARG A 26 -6.97 -5.65 -1.15
N LEU A 27 -5.70 -5.21 -1.02
CA LEU A 27 -4.81 -5.65 0.05
C LEU A 27 -5.21 -5.08 1.42
N LEU A 28 -5.72 -3.86 1.45
CA LEU A 28 -6.27 -3.21 2.65
C LEU A 28 -7.58 -3.86 3.07
N ASP A 29 -8.46 -4.16 2.12
CA ASP A 29 -9.75 -4.84 2.35
C ASP A 29 -9.58 -6.35 2.65
N GLY A 30 -8.36 -6.89 2.53
CA GLY A 30 -8.05 -8.30 2.81
C GLY A 30 -8.52 -9.28 1.73
N GLU A 31 -8.97 -8.77 0.58
CA GLU A 31 -9.35 -9.56 -0.59
C GLU A 31 -8.13 -10.15 -1.31
N GLU A 32 -6.96 -9.52 -1.17
CA GLU A 32 -5.71 -10.02 -1.71
C GLU A 32 -4.73 -10.41 -0.59
N ASP A 33 -4.08 -11.56 -0.76
CA ASP A 33 -3.16 -12.10 0.24
C ASP A 33 -1.78 -11.43 0.13
N ARG A 34 -1.40 -10.73 1.20
CA ARG A 34 -0.15 -10.00 1.36
C ARG A 34 1.09 -10.90 1.19
N THR A 35 1.00 -12.18 1.53
CA THR A 35 2.10 -13.15 1.44
C THR A 35 2.22 -13.79 0.07
N ARG A 36 1.17 -13.71 -0.75
CA ARG A 36 1.11 -14.28 -2.11
C ARG A 36 1.17 -13.21 -3.21
N LEU A 37 1.68 -12.02 -2.88
CA LEU A 37 1.92 -10.96 -3.86
C LEU A 37 2.91 -11.43 -4.93
N LYS A 38 2.37 -11.82 -6.09
CA LYS A 38 3.15 -12.02 -7.31
C LYS A 38 3.27 -10.70 -8.03
N CYS A 39 4.35 -9.97 -7.78
CA CYS A 39 4.62 -8.73 -8.51
C CYS A 39 5.29 -9.05 -9.86
N CYS A 40 4.51 -8.87 -10.92
CA CYS A 40 4.86 -9.10 -12.33
C CYS A 40 5.30 -10.53 -12.65
N SER A 41 5.24 -10.88 -13.94
CA SER A 41 5.64 -12.18 -14.50
C SER A 41 7.09 -12.60 -14.17
N SER A 42 7.89 -11.69 -13.60
CA SER A 42 9.29 -11.82 -13.21
C SER A 42 9.52 -12.08 -11.71
N GLY A 43 8.49 -12.03 -10.85
CA GLY A 43 8.65 -12.36 -9.42
C GLY A 43 9.54 -11.36 -8.65
N CYS A 44 9.45 -10.08 -8.96
CA CYS A 44 10.27 -9.06 -8.31
C CYS A 44 9.84 -8.86 -6.84
N PHE A 45 10.63 -9.46 -5.93
CA PHE A 45 10.46 -9.36 -4.47
C PHE A 45 10.46 -7.91 -3.96
N VAL A 46 11.23 -7.02 -4.59
CA VAL A 46 11.30 -5.60 -4.24
C VAL A 46 9.95 -4.91 -4.44
N CYS A 47 9.27 -5.18 -5.57
CA CYS A 47 7.98 -4.55 -5.86
C CYS A 47 6.86 -5.03 -4.93
N ALA A 48 6.92 -6.29 -4.46
CA ALA A 48 5.97 -6.80 -3.47
C ALA A 48 6.16 -6.15 -2.10
N GLN A 49 7.41 -5.96 -1.65
CA GLN A 49 7.69 -5.24 -0.40
C GLN A 49 7.25 -3.78 -0.47
N GLU A 50 7.57 -3.06 -1.54
CA GLU A 50 7.15 -1.66 -1.70
C GLU A 50 5.62 -1.50 -1.68
N LEU A 51 4.88 -2.44 -2.29
CA LEU A 51 3.42 -2.50 -2.19
C LEU A 51 2.93 -2.70 -0.75
N LEU A 52 3.59 -3.56 0.02
CA LEU A 52 3.25 -3.81 1.43
C LEU A 52 3.61 -2.61 2.31
N ASP A 53 4.72 -1.93 2.06
CA ASP A 53 5.10 -0.69 2.74
C ASP A 53 4.06 0.41 2.51
N ILE A 54 3.53 0.54 1.29
CA ILE A 54 2.43 1.48 1.00
C ILE A 54 1.17 1.11 1.77
N VAL A 55 0.81 -0.19 1.83
CA VAL A 55 -0.34 -0.67 2.61
C VAL A 55 -0.17 -0.31 4.09
N ALA A 56 1.00 -0.61 4.67
CA ALA A 56 1.30 -0.31 6.06
C ALA A 56 1.29 1.20 6.36
N GLU A 57 1.78 2.04 5.45
CA GLU A 57 1.71 3.50 5.56
C GLU A 57 0.26 3.99 5.61
N VAL A 58 -0.59 3.49 4.73
CA VAL A 58 -2.02 3.86 4.69
C VAL A 58 -2.76 3.37 5.93
N GLU A 59 -2.47 2.16 6.43
CA GLU A 59 -3.01 1.62 7.69
C GLU A 59 -2.55 2.44 8.90
N ALA A 60 -1.28 2.83 8.96
CA ALA A 60 -0.72 3.63 10.06
C ALA A 60 -1.33 5.03 10.11
N ASP A 61 -1.55 5.65 8.95
CA ASP A 61 -2.20 6.95 8.85
C ASP A 61 -3.68 6.82 9.28
N ASP A 62 -4.33 5.69 9.00
CA ASP A 62 -5.72 5.41 9.42
C ASP A 62 -5.91 5.36 10.93
N GLN A 63 -4.92 4.92 11.69
CA GLN A 63 -5.02 4.87 13.15
C GLN A 63 -4.87 6.28 13.75
N PRO A 64 -5.94 6.93 14.25
CA PRO A 64 -5.92 8.33 14.64
C PRO A 64 -5.28 8.57 16.03
N GLY A 65 -4.35 7.73 16.47
CA GLY A 65 -3.86 7.74 17.85
C GLY A 65 -2.44 7.24 18.08
N ARG A 66 -1.65 6.95 17.03
CA ARG A 66 -0.27 6.46 17.18
C ARG A 66 0.81 7.36 16.59
N SER A 67 0.53 8.66 16.52
CA SER A 67 1.55 9.69 16.22
C SER A 67 1.77 10.56 17.46
N ALA A 68 2.28 9.98 18.56
CA ALA A 68 2.99 10.66 19.65
C ALA A 68 3.36 9.66 20.78
N ALA A 69 4.46 8.93 20.60
CA ALA A 69 5.21 8.34 21.70
C ALA A 69 6.68 8.24 21.26
N GLY A 70 7.36 9.38 21.30
CA GLY A 70 8.79 9.55 21.07
C GLY A 70 9.22 10.85 21.71
#